data_AF-A0A951D097-F1
#
_entry.id   AF-A0A951D097-F1
#
_cell.length_a   1.000
_cell.length_b   1.000
_cell.length_c   1.000
_cell.angle_alpha   90.00
_cell.angle_beta   90.00
_cell.angle_gamma   90.00
#
_symmetry.space_group_name_H-M   'P 1'
#
loop_
_entity.id
_entity.type
_entity.pdbx_description
1 polymer ?
#
loop_
_entity_poly.entity_id
_entity_poly.type
_entity_poly.pdbx_seq_one_letter_code
_entity_poly.pdbx_strand_id
1 'polypeptide(L)'
;MGAAIELRFTARGPELIPVGASAVDRALGSLSAIAARAMIDGSWRRLKVCPGPHCGWVFYDHSRNGSGRWCSMNVCGGREKARAHYRRRREG
;
A
#
# COMPACT_ATOMS: atom_id res chain seq x y z
N MET A 1 13.20 -11.02 21.76
CA MET A 1 11.88 -10.36 21.79
C MET A 1 11.71 -9.61 20.50
N GLY A 2 10.54 -9.73 19.87
CA GLY A 2 10.20 -9.11 18.58
C GLY A 2 8.68 -9.02 18.43
N ALA A 3 8.24 -8.44 17.32
CA ALA A 3 6.83 -8.32 17.01
C ALA A 3 6.15 -9.68 16.86
N ALA A 4 4.98 -9.84 17.49
CA ALA A 4 4.17 -11.05 17.35
C ALA A 4 2.68 -10.68 17.26
N ILE A 5 1.89 -11.61 16.73
CA ILE A 5 0.43 -11.49 16.59
C ILE A 5 -0.18 -12.76 17.15
N GLU A 6 -1.16 -12.60 18.04
CA GLU A 6 -2.01 -13.69 18.50
C GLU A 6 -3.34 -13.69 17.75
N LEU A 7 -3.84 -14.88 17.46
CA LEU A 7 -5.17 -15.07 16.88
C LEU A 7 -6.18 -15.30 18.01
N ARG A 8 -7.16 -14.42 18.13
CA ARG A 8 -8.25 -14.55 19.12
C ARG A 8 -9.58 -14.73 18.42
N PHE A 9 -10.30 -15.80 18.75
CA PHE A 9 -11.65 -16.02 18.27
C PHE A 9 -12.67 -15.33 19.19
N THR A 10 -13.52 -14.48 18.62
CA THR A 10 -14.60 -13.78 19.35
C THR A 10 -15.96 -14.09 18.72
N ALA A 11 -17.05 -13.70 19.37
CA ALA A 11 -18.39 -13.79 18.77
C ALA A 11 -18.54 -12.99 17.45
N ARG A 12 -17.65 -12.02 17.18
CA ARG A 12 -17.59 -11.23 15.95
C ARG A 12 -16.65 -11.83 14.88
N GLY A 13 -16.00 -12.94 15.19
CA GLY A 13 -15.02 -13.62 14.32
C GLY A 13 -13.58 -13.52 14.84
N PRO A 14 -12.60 -14.01 14.03
CA PRO A 14 -11.19 -13.97 14.38
C PRO A 14 -10.62 -12.55 14.34
N GLU A 15 -9.92 -12.18 15.41
CA GLU A 15 -9.18 -10.93 15.56
C GLU A 15 -7.68 -11.23 15.67
N LEU A 16 -6.86 -10.44 14.96
CA LEU A 16 -5.41 -10.45 15.07
C LEU A 16 -4.99 -9.42 16.11
N ILE A 17 -4.41 -9.87 17.21
CA ILE A 17 -4.04 -9.02 18.35
C ILE A 17 -2.52 -8.84 18.38
N PRO A 18 -2.00 -7.62 18.18
CA PRO A 18 -0.58 -7.33 18.31
C PRO A 18 -0.11 -7.55 19.74
N VAL A 19 0.89 -8.42 19.91
CA VAL A 19 1.53 -8.68 21.20
C VAL A 19 3.02 -8.36 21.09
N GLY A 20 3.63 -7.96 22.20
CA GLY A 20 5.02 -7.54 22.23
C GLY A 20 5.39 -6.86 23.52
N ALA A 21 6.63 -7.05 23.95
CA ALA A 21 7.13 -6.50 25.20
C ALA A 21 7.27 -4.98 25.14
N SER A 22 7.75 -4.45 24.01
CA SER A 22 7.90 -3.01 23.80
C SER A 22 6.72 -2.39 23.02
N ALA A 23 6.61 -1.06 23.10
CA ALA A 23 5.66 -0.32 22.26
C ALA A 23 6.00 -0.46 20.76
N VAL A 24 7.29 -0.56 20.42
CA VAL A 24 7.76 -0.76 19.05
C VAL A 24 7.33 -2.13 18.52
N ASP A 25 7.49 -3.20 19.32
CA ASP A 25 7.06 -4.55 18.95
C ASP A 25 5.55 -4.60 18.67
N ARG A 26 4.76 -3.96 19.53
CA ARG A 26 3.30 -3.86 19.33
C ARG A 26 2.94 -3.04 18.09
N ALA A 27 3.65 -1.95 17.80
CA ALA A 27 3.43 -1.17 16.59
C ALA A 27 3.73 -1.98 15.32
N LEU A 28 4.85 -2.73 15.31
CA LEU A 28 5.19 -3.63 14.22
C LEU A 28 4.19 -4.78 14.09
N GLY A 29 3.71 -5.34 15.21
CA GLY A 29 2.64 -6.33 15.24
C GLY A 29 1.33 -5.79 14.65
N SER A 30 0.97 -4.53 14.95
CA SER A 30 -0.19 -3.85 14.36
C SER A 30 -0.08 -3.72 12.85
N LEU A 31 1.07 -3.25 12.35
CA LEU A 31 1.31 -3.14 10.90
C LEU A 31 1.21 -4.50 10.22
N SER A 32 1.78 -5.53 10.85
CA SER A 32 1.76 -6.90 10.35
C SER A 32 0.34 -7.48 10.33
N ALA A 33 -0.47 -7.21 11.36
CA ALA A 33 -1.87 -7.64 11.43
C ALA A 33 -2.73 -6.95 10.36
N ILE A 34 -2.50 -5.66 10.11
CA ILE A 34 -3.16 -4.92 9.02
C ILE A 34 -2.80 -5.52 7.66
N ALA A 35 -1.52 -5.79 7.42
CA ALA A 35 -1.06 -6.41 6.18
C ALA A 35 -1.67 -7.80 5.98
N ALA A 36 -1.65 -8.65 7.00
CA ALA A 36 -2.25 -9.98 6.95
C ALA A 36 -3.75 -9.91 6.65
N ARG A 37 -4.48 -9.00 7.30
CA ARG A 37 -5.92 -8.82 7.04
C ARG A 37 -6.18 -8.38 5.60
N ALA A 38 -5.39 -7.43 5.09
CA ALA A 38 -5.50 -6.96 3.71
C ALA A 38 -5.19 -8.06 2.68
N MET A 39 -4.29 -8.99 3.00
CA MET A 39 -4.04 -10.15 2.15
C MET A 39 -5.23 -11.11 2.13
N ILE A 40 -5.84 -11.36 3.30
CA ILE A 40 -7.00 -12.26 3.45
C ILE A 40 -8.24 -11.72 2.71
N ASP A 41 -8.53 -10.43 2.84
CA ASP A 41 -9.71 -9.82 2.20
C ASP A 41 -9.46 -9.35 0.75
N GLY A 42 -8.25 -9.59 0.22
CA GLY A 42 -7.84 -9.25 -1.14
C GLY A 42 -7.56 -7.76 -1.37
N SER A 43 -7.71 -6.89 -0.37
CA SER A 43 -7.42 -5.46 -0.49
C SER A 43 -5.93 -5.15 -0.63
N TRP A 44 -5.03 -6.10 -0.32
CA TRP A 44 -3.59 -5.96 -0.48
C TRP A 44 -3.17 -5.50 -1.88
N ARG A 45 -3.91 -5.92 -2.92
CA ARG A 45 -3.66 -5.52 -4.33
C ARG A 45 -3.79 -4.01 -4.58
N ARG A 46 -4.39 -3.26 -3.65
CA ARG A 46 -4.47 -1.80 -3.71
C ARG A 46 -3.18 -1.14 -3.25
N LEU A 47 -2.32 -1.81 -2.48
CA LEU A 47 -0.99 -1.33 -2.15
C LEU A 47 -0.08 -1.54 -3.37
N LYS A 48 0.42 -0.45 -3.94
CA LYS A 48 1.16 -0.45 -5.21
C LYS A 48 2.45 0.34 -5.07
N VAL A 49 3.42 0.04 -5.93
CA VAL A 49 4.64 0.83 -6.08
C VAL A 49 4.49 1.74 -7.30
N CYS A 50 4.84 3.01 -7.17
CA CYS A 50 4.77 3.97 -8.26
C CYS A 50 5.77 3.61 -9.37
N PRO A 51 5.34 3.43 -10.64
CA PRO A 51 6.23 3.09 -11.76
C PRO A 51 6.96 4.31 -12.34
N GLY A 52 6.82 5.48 -11.70
CA GLY A 52 7.53 6.69 -12.10
C GLY A 52 9.05 6.49 -12.02
N PRO A 53 9.82 6.83 -13.06
CA PRO A 53 11.27 6.78 -13.01
C PRO A 53 11.82 7.55 -11.81
N HIS A 54 12.67 6.87 -11.03
CA HIS A 54 13.24 7.35 -9.77
C HIS A 54 12.20 7.72 -8.68
N CYS A 55 10.96 7.20 -8.75
CA CYS A 55 9.96 7.40 -7.70
C CYS A 55 10.00 6.26 -6.67
N GLY A 56 9.54 5.06 -7.01
CA GLY A 56 9.57 3.90 -6.10
C GLY A 56 8.67 4.03 -4.84
N TRP A 57 7.92 5.12 -4.68
CA TRP A 57 7.03 5.31 -3.55
C TRP A 57 5.91 4.26 -3.54
N VAL A 58 5.67 3.69 -2.36
CA VAL A 58 4.49 2.86 -2.10
C VAL A 58 3.29 3.78 -1.88
N PHE A 59 2.15 3.43 -2.45
CA PHE A 59 0.88 4.14 -2.27
C PHE A 59 -0.28 3.15 -2.19
N TYR A 60 -1.37 3.57 -1.56
CA TYR A 60 -2.61 2.81 -1.53
C TYR A 60 -3.60 3.37 -2.55
N ASP A 61 -4.14 2.50 -3.40
CA ASP A 61 -5.05 2.88 -4.47
C ASP A 61 -6.50 3.03 -3.97
N HIS A 62 -6.86 4.27 -3.67
CA HIS A 62 -8.20 4.69 -3.26
C HIS A 62 -9.19 4.85 -4.43
N SER A 63 -8.80 4.60 -5.68
CA SER A 63 -9.73 4.70 -6.81
C SER A 63 -10.82 3.62 -6.73
N ARG A 64 -12.03 3.95 -7.20
CA ARG A 64 -13.21 3.10 -7.14
C ARG A 64 -12.95 1.68 -7.68
N ASN A 65 -12.29 1.61 -8.84
CA ASN A 65 -12.01 0.36 -9.58
C ASN A 65 -10.57 -0.14 -9.43
N GLY A 66 -9.76 0.44 -8.54
CA GLY A 66 -8.36 0.03 -8.39
C GLY A 66 -7.48 0.35 -9.61
N SER A 67 -7.78 1.43 -10.34
CA SER A 67 -7.04 1.88 -11.52
C SER A 67 -5.92 2.89 -11.23
N GLY A 68 -5.72 3.29 -9.97
CA GLY A 68 -4.63 4.18 -9.57
C GLY A 68 -3.27 3.59 -9.96
N ARG A 69 -2.50 4.36 -10.73
CA ARG A 69 -1.19 3.95 -11.25
C ARG A 69 -0.03 4.71 -10.61
N TRP A 70 -0.28 5.91 -10.10
CA TRP A 70 0.76 6.83 -9.65
C TRP A 70 0.55 7.18 -8.17
N CYS A 71 1.65 7.36 -7.43
CA CYS A 71 1.58 7.80 -6.03
C CYS A 71 0.90 9.17 -5.86
N SER A 72 0.99 10.03 -6.88
CA SER A 72 0.31 11.32 -6.94
C SER A 72 0.07 11.70 -8.39
N MET A 73 -1.16 12.16 -8.68
CA MET A 73 -1.53 12.66 -10.01
C MET A 73 -0.75 13.94 -10.36
N ASN A 74 -0.46 14.79 -9.38
CA ASN A 74 0.25 16.06 -9.61
C ASN A 74 1.76 15.87 -9.79
N VAL A 75 2.34 14.83 -9.18
CA VAL A 75 3.77 14.55 -9.28
C VAL A 75 4.06 13.57 -10.40
N CYS A 76 3.83 12.27 -10.17
CA CYS A 76 4.22 11.24 -11.14
C CYS A 76 3.25 11.16 -12.32
N GLY A 77 1.95 11.35 -12.09
CA GLY A 77 0.97 11.42 -13.18
C GLY A 77 1.22 12.59 -14.14
N GLY A 78 1.52 13.78 -13.59
CA GLY A 78 1.87 14.97 -14.36
C GLY A 78 3.17 14.81 -15.16
N ARG A 79 4.22 14.26 -14.53
CA ARG A 79 5.49 13.94 -15.21
C ARG A 79 5.29 13.00 -16.40
N GLU A 80 4.47 11.96 -16.26
CA GLU A 80 4.21 11.05 -17.38
C GLU A 80 3.42 11.73 -18.50
N LYS A 81 2.40 12.53 -18.17
CA LYS A 81 1.67 13.32 -19.18
C LYS A 81 2.60 14.26 -19.96
N ALA A 82 3.50 14.95 -19.27
CA ALA A 82 4.48 15.84 -19.91
C ALA A 82 5.40 15.06 -20.86
N ARG A 83 5.95 13.92 -20.42
CA ARG A 83 6.78 13.05 -21.27
C ARG A 83 6.04 12.55 -22.50
N ALA A 84 4.81 12.08 -22.34
CA ALA A 84 3.98 11.63 -23.44
C ALA A 84 3.67 12.76 -24.44
N HIS A 85 3.53 14.00 -23.98
CA HIS A 85 3.37 15.17 -24.85
C HIS A 85 4.67 15.48 -25.62
N TYR A 86 5.83 15.46 -24.97
CA TYR A 86 7.12 15.69 -25.65
C TYR A 86 7.46 14.61 -26.68
N ARG A 87 7.18 13.32 -26.40
CA ARG A 87 7.37 12.21 -27.37
C ARG A 87 6.60 12.47 -28.67
N ARG A 88 5.30 12.76 -28.54
CA ARG A 88 4.42 13.06 -29.69
C ARG A 88 4.87 14.27 -30.52
N ARG A 89 5.45 15.29 -29.90
CA ARG A 89 5.98 16.47 -30.60
C ARG A 89 7.31 16.24 -31.30
N ARG A 90 8.02 15.16 -31.00
CA ARG A 90 9.30 14.82 -31.65
C ARG A 90 9.15 13.81 -32.79
N GLU A 91 8.01 13.12 -32.84
CA GLU A 91 7.68 12.09 -33.82
C GLU A 91 6.84 12.63 -35.00
N GLY A 92 6.40 13.89 -34.94
CA GLY A 92 5.74 14.62 -36.03
C GLY A 92 6.55 15.83 -36.42
#